data_AF-A0A8S9HV50-F1
#
_entry.id   AF-A0A8S9HV50-F1
#
_cell.length_a   1.000
_cell.length_b   1.000
_cell.length_c   1.000
_cell.angle_alpha   90.00
_cell.angle_beta   90.00
_cell.angle_gamma   90.00
#
_symmetry.space_group_name_H-M   'P 1'
#
loop_
_entity.id
_entity.type
_entity.pdbx_description
1 polymer ?
#
loop_
_entity_poly.entity_id
_entity_poly.type
_entity_poly.pdbx_seq_one_letter_code
_entity_poly.pdbx_strand_id
1 'polypeptide(L)'
;NTAFESVGRLFQEFDSKRMSRLAGDKLVDSENSLAIRSKWVSSMVDIVWKKRSALMARSLVLPVETFRSTVFPLVFAVKAVASGSVEVIRQLSKANTSGANAAVVVDSNAEKLVGVSDLVTHLAPFLASSLDPALIFEVGINMLYLADVAGGKPEWASQSIIAILTLWDRQEFSSARESIVRAVVTNLHLLDLHMQVSLFRRLLLMVRNLRAESDRMHALACICRTALCVHLFARESARRGQKPLPGTDIISLFEDARIKDDLNSVTSKSLFREELVAMLVESCFQLSLPLPEQKFSGMESRVIGALAYGTGYGALNWTEPALEVVEVCRPCVKWDCDGRTYAIDCYLKLLVRLCHIYDTRGGVKRLKDGASQDQMLNETRLQNLQRELVKDLQEVNTPRILGRLIWTIAEHIDLEGLDPLLADDPDDPLNIIIANMHKVLFNLDAAATTSNRLQDVQAVLLCAQRMGSRHARAGQLITKELEEYRNHAAADTVSKHQTRLILQRIKYVSNLPERK
;
A
#
# COMPACT_ATOMS: atom_id res chain seq x y z
N ASN A 1 18.26 -36.02 -16.05
CA ASN A 1 18.18 -34.55 -15.96
C ASN A 1 16.90 -34.04 -16.59
N THR A 2 16.61 -34.39 -17.85
CA THR A 2 15.35 -34.05 -18.56
C THR A 2 14.06 -34.39 -17.80
N ALA A 3 14.00 -35.55 -17.14
CA ALA A 3 12.82 -35.94 -16.35
C ALA A 3 12.58 -35.01 -15.14
N PHE A 4 13.61 -34.61 -14.40
CA PHE A 4 13.48 -33.70 -13.26
C PHE A 4 13.23 -32.25 -13.69
N GLU A 5 13.81 -31.83 -14.81
CA GLU A 5 13.50 -30.55 -15.42
C GLU A 5 12.01 -30.46 -15.82
N SER A 6 11.45 -31.55 -16.36
CA SER A 6 10.03 -31.64 -16.70
C SER A 6 9.13 -31.56 -15.45
N VAL A 7 9.57 -32.13 -14.33
CA VAL A 7 8.89 -32.01 -13.03
C VAL A 7 8.95 -30.58 -12.51
N GLY A 8 10.09 -29.91 -12.63
CA GLY A 8 10.23 -28.49 -12.29
C GLY A 8 9.28 -27.62 -13.10
N ARG A 9 9.16 -27.85 -14.42
CA ARG A 9 8.21 -27.14 -15.27
C ARG A 9 6.76 -27.38 -14.83
N LEU A 10 6.39 -28.64 -14.54
CA LEU A 10 5.07 -28.99 -14.04
C LEU A 10 4.72 -28.22 -12.75
N PHE A 11 5.64 -28.15 -11.80
CA PHE A 11 5.44 -27.42 -10.54
C PHE A 11 5.35 -25.91 -10.76
N GLN A 12 6.22 -25.32 -11.59
CA GLN A 12 6.20 -23.89 -11.89
C GLN A 12 4.90 -23.44 -12.59
N GLU A 13 4.39 -24.26 -13.50
CA GLU A 13 3.12 -23.98 -14.19
C GLU A 13 1.93 -24.09 -13.23
N PHE A 14 1.95 -25.06 -12.33
CA PHE A 14 0.91 -25.20 -11.31
C PHE A 14 0.90 -24.01 -10.33
N ASP A 15 2.08 -23.57 -9.87
CA ASP A 15 2.23 -22.48 -8.89
C ASP A 15 1.89 -21.11 -9.47
N SER A 16 2.29 -20.84 -10.72
CA SER A 16 2.10 -19.52 -11.34
C SER A 16 0.66 -19.20 -11.72
N LYS A 17 -0.28 -20.14 -11.55
CA LYS A 17 -1.68 -20.08 -12.05
C LYS A 17 -1.80 -19.71 -13.53
N ARG A 18 -0.68 -19.60 -14.26
CA ARG A 18 -0.64 -19.42 -15.71
C ARG A 18 -0.89 -20.81 -16.29
N MET A 19 -2.15 -21.05 -16.62
CA MET A 19 -2.55 -22.15 -17.50
C MET A 19 -1.96 -21.90 -18.89
N SER A 20 -0.67 -22.18 -19.08
CA SER A 20 0.00 -22.10 -20.38
C SER A 20 0.04 -23.48 -21.04
N ARG A 21 0.00 -23.43 -22.38
CA ARG A 21 -0.16 -24.52 -23.34
C ARG A 21 1.08 -25.42 -23.39
N LEU A 22 1.26 -26.29 -22.40
CA LEU A 22 2.13 -27.45 -22.57
C LEU A 22 1.42 -28.47 -23.46
N ALA A 23 2.01 -28.72 -24.63
CA ALA A 23 1.44 -29.37 -25.80
C ALA A 23 0.47 -28.48 -26.58
N GLY A 24 0.64 -28.39 -27.90
CA GLY A 24 -0.21 -27.62 -28.82
C GLY A 24 -1.67 -28.07 -28.91
N ASP A 25 -2.19 -28.73 -27.88
CA ASP A 25 -3.61 -28.95 -27.70
C ASP A 25 -4.26 -27.71 -27.11
N LYS A 26 -5.36 -27.31 -27.76
CA LYS A 26 -6.37 -26.44 -27.17
C LYS A 26 -7.04 -27.20 -26.01
N LEU A 27 -6.35 -27.32 -24.87
CA LEU A 27 -6.91 -27.95 -23.69
C LEU A 27 -7.93 -26.99 -23.05
N VAL A 28 -9.19 -27.37 -23.22
CA VAL A 28 -10.40 -26.71 -22.71
C VAL A 28 -10.30 -26.52 -21.19
N ASP A 29 -10.65 -25.31 -20.75
CA ASP A 29 -10.90 -24.93 -19.36
C ASP A 29 -12.01 -25.81 -18.76
N SER A 30 -11.64 -27.00 -18.28
CA SER A 30 -12.56 -27.94 -17.64
C SER A 30 -11.97 -28.43 -16.32
N GLU A 31 -12.81 -28.54 -15.29
CA GLU A 31 -12.44 -28.99 -13.95
C GLU A 31 -11.71 -30.36 -13.95
N ASN A 32 -11.98 -31.18 -14.96
CA ASN A 32 -11.35 -32.48 -15.18
C ASN A 32 -9.83 -32.38 -15.47
N SER A 33 -9.39 -31.38 -16.24
CA SER A 33 -7.97 -31.21 -16.56
C SER A 33 -7.16 -30.77 -15.34
N LEU A 34 -7.77 -29.92 -14.50
CA LEU A 34 -7.21 -29.47 -13.22
C LEU A 34 -7.12 -30.63 -12.21
N ALA A 35 -8.13 -31.48 -12.13
CA ALA A 35 -8.13 -32.66 -11.25
C ALA A 35 -7.02 -33.66 -11.63
N ILE A 36 -6.85 -33.95 -12.93
CA ILE A 36 -5.79 -34.84 -13.43
C ILE A 36 -4.41 -34.26 -13.13
N ARG A 37 -4.18 -32.96 -13.41
CA ARG A 37 -2.89 -32.30 -13.11
C ARG A 37 -2.60 -32.25 -11.61
N SER A 38 -3.59 -31.95 -10.79
CA SER A 38 -3.49 -31.99 -9.33
C SER A 38 -3.09 -33.39 -8.82
N LYS A 39 -3.62 -34.45 -9.44
CA LYS A 39 -3.23 -35.84 -9.13
C LYS A 39 -1.75 -36.09 -9.44
N TRP A 40 -1.27 -35.67 -10.60
CA TRP A 40 0.13 -35.82 -11.00
C TRP A 40 1.08 -35.03 -10.09
N VAL A 41 0.73 -33.78 -9.79
CA VAL A 41 1.51 -32.91 -8.89
C VAL A 41 1.60 -33.54 -7.50
N SER A 42 0.47 -33.96 -6.91
CA SER A 42 0.46 -34.60 -5.58
C SER A 42 1.32 -35.87 -5.53
N SER A 43 1.18 -36.75 -6.53
CA SER A 43 2.00 -37.97 -6.62
C SER A 43 3.49 -37.68 -6.77
N MET A 44 3.85 -36.63 -7.53
CA MET A 44 5.26 -36.29 -7.74
C MET A 44 5.89 -35.63 -6.53
N VAL A 45 5.12 -34.80 -5.80
CA VAL A 45 5.54 -34.26 -4.50
C VAL A 45 5.83 -35.40 -3.52
N ASP A 46 4.98 -36.42 -3.44
CA ASP A 46 5.21 -37.57 -2.56
C ASP A 46 6.48 -38.35 -2.91
N ILE A 47 6.77 -38.52 -4.21
CA ILE A 47 7.99 -39.20 -4.68
C ILE A 47 9.24 -38.38 -4.32
N VAL A 48 9.21 -37.06 -4.54
CA VAL A 48 10.33 -36.17 -4.24
C VAL A 48 10.57 -36.09 -2.74
N TRP A 49 9.50 -35.98 -1.93
CA TRP A 49 9.57 -35.94 -0.47
C TRP A 49 10.23 -37.20 0.11
N LYS A 50 9.82 -38.39 -0.36
CA LYS A 50 10.40 -39.67 0.07
C LYS A 50 11.88 -39.84 -0.33
N LYS A 51 12.29 -39.21 -1.43
CA LYS A 51 13.66 -39.30 -1.97
C LYS A 51 14.53 -38.08 -1.63
N ARG A 52 14.10 -37.21 -0.71
CA ARG A 52 14.77 -35.94 -0.38
C ARG A 52 16.27 -36.08 -0.10
N SER A 53 16.68 -37.05 0.73
CA SER A 53 18.09 -37.23 1.11
C SER A 53 18.98 -37.62 -0.07
N ALA A 54 18.49 -38.46 -0.98
CA ALA A 54 19.23 -38.84 -2.18
C ALA A 54 19.33 -37.67 -3.18
N LEU A 55 18.30 -36.83 -3.27
CA LEU A 55 18.29 -35.63 -4.13
C LEU A 55 19.21 -34.53 -3.59
N MET A 56 19.27 -34.34 -2.27
CA MET A 56 20.23 -33.44 -1.62
C MET A 56 21.67 -33.90 -1.90
N ALA A 57 21.99 -35.18 -1.69
CA ALA A 57 23.31 -35.72 -2.00
C ALA A 57 23.69 -35.53 -3.47
N ARG A 58 22.74 -35.73 -4.40
CA ARG A 58 22.94 -35.51 -5.83
C ARG A 58 23.28 -34.05 -6.16
N SER A 59 22.69 -33.08 -5.46
CA SER A 59 22.93 -31.65 -5.73
C SER A 59 24.37 -31.21 -5.43
N LEU A 60 25.12 -31.95 -4.60
CA LEU A 60 26.54 -31.66 -4.31
C LEU A 60 27.49 -32.10 -5.43
N VAL A 61 27.06 -33.06 -6.25
CA VAL A 61 27.89 -33.70 -7.29
C VAL A 61 27.63 -33.09 -8.66
N LEU A 62 26.51 -32.41 -8.82
CA LEU A 62 26.06 -31.89 -10.11
C LEU A 62 26.74 -30.55 -10.46
N PRO A 63 27.08 -30.31 -11.74
CA PRO A 63 27.45 -28.99 -12.23
C PRO A 63 26.38 -27.94 -11.93
N VAL A 64 26.81 -26.69 -11.69
CA VAL A 64 25.92 -25.57 -11.33
C VAL A 64 24.76 -25.39 -12.31
N GLU A 65 24.99 -25.59 -13.61
CA GLU A 65 23.96 -25.52 -14.66
C GLU A 65 22.81 -26.53 -14.47
N THR A 66 23.10 -27.66 -13.82
CA THR A 66 22.11 -28.71 -13.53
C THR A 66 21.57 -28.67 -12.10
N PHE A 67 22.15 -27.82 -11.24
CA PHE A 67 21.74 -27.64 -9.85
C PHE A 67 20.27 -27.23 -9.76
N ARG A 68 19.86 -26.23 -10.56
CA ARG A 68 18.48 -25.74 -10.64
C ARG A 68 17.47 -26.87 -10.91
N SER A 69 17.78 -27.75 -11.85
CA SER A 69 16.90 -28.85 -12.25
C SER A 69 16.63 -29.87 -11.14
N THR A 70 17.49 -29.93 -10.13
CA THR A 70 17.37 -30.85 -9.00
C THR A 70 16.83 -30.16 -7.75
N VAL A 71 17.27 -28.92 -7.50
CA VAL A 71 16.93 -28.18 -6.27
C VAL A 71 15.55 -27.55 -6.32
N PHE A 72 15.13 -26.98 -7.45
CA PHE A 72 13.80 -26.35 -7.54
C PHE A 72 12.66 -27.35 -7.27
N PRO A 73 12.61 -28.55 -7.91
CA PRO A 73 11.58 -29.53 -7.60
C PRO A 73 11.59 -30.01 -6.14
N LEU A 74 12.80 -30.11 -5.55
CA LEU A 74 12.98 -30.50 -4.16
C LEU A 74 12.41 -29.44 -3.20
N VAL A 75 12.77 -28.18 -3.41
CA VAL A 75 12.28 -27.03 -2.63
C VAL A 75 10.76 -26.90 -2.71
N PHE A 76 10.20 -27.04 -3.92
CA PHE A 76 8.75 -27.00 -4.11
C PHE A 76 8.03 -28.12 -3.35
N ALA A 77 8.51 -29.37 -3.46
CA ALA A 77 7.91 -30.50 -2.78
C ALA A 77 7.98 -30.36 -1.25
N VAL A 78 9.12 -29.92 -0.72
CA VAL A 78 9.30 -29.68 0.71
C VAL A 78 8.38 -28.56 1.21
N LYS A 79 8.27 -27.43 0.49
CA LYS A 79 7.33 -26.36 0.84
C LYS A 79 5.89 -26.88 0.84
N ALA A 80 5.47 -27.54 -0.22
CA ALA A 80 4.08 -27.99 -0.39
C ALA A 80 3.63 -28.96 0.71
N VAL A 81 4.53 -29.86 1.16
CA VAL A 81 4.27 -30.77 2.29
C VAL A 81 4.17 -30.01 3.61
N ALA A 82 5.08 -29.06 3.83
CA ALA A 82 5.15 -28.32 5.08
C ALA A 82 4.05 -27.25 5.24
N SER A 83 3.57 -26.66 4.14
CA SER A 83 2.47 -25.70 4.11
C SER A 83 1.07 -26.35 4.15
N GLY A 84 0.97 -27.68 4.07
CA GLY A 84 -0.31 -28.38 3.95
C GLY A 84 -0.99 -28.21 2.59
N SER A 85 -0.30 -27.61 1.60
CA SER A 85 -0.86 -27.39 0.26
C SER A 85 -1.07 -28.70 -0.49
N VAL A 86 -0.29 -29.74 -0.19
CA VAL A 86 -0.46 -31.08 -0.78
C VAL A 86 -1.83 -31.66 -0.44
N GLU A 87 -2.32 -31.46 0.78
CA GLU A 87 -3.63 -31.93 1.20
C GLU A 87 -4.76 -31.21 0.44
N VAL A 88 -4.61 -29.91 0.18
CA VAL A 88 -5.54 -29.13 -0.66
C VAL A 88 -5.49 -29.61 -2.12
N ILE A 89 -4.30 -29.85 -2.67
CA ILE A 89 -4.13 -30.41 -4.03
C ILE A 89 -4.76 -31.81 -4.13
N ARG A 90 -4.68 -32.61 -3.08
CA ARG A 90 -5.35 -33.92 -2.99
C ARG A 90 -6.87 -33.79 -2.93
N GLN A 91 -7.41 -32.75 -2.30
CA GLN A 91 -8.85 -32.50 -2.31
C GLN A 91 -9.34 -32.09 -3.72
N LEU A 92 -8.58 -31.24 -4.42
CA LEU A 92 -8.86 -30.84 -5.80
C LEU A 92 -8.81 -32.04 -6.77
N SER A 93 -7.92 -33.00 -6.54
CA SER A 93 -7.86 -34.22 -7.37
C SER A 93 -8.99 -35.22 -7.09
N LYS A 94 -9.60 -35.16 -5.90
CA LYS A 94 -10.70 -36.05 -5.47
C LYS A 94 -12.10 -35.49 -5.71
N ALA A 95 -12.25 -34.26 -6.21
CA ALA A 95 -13.55 -33.61 -6.45
C ALA A 95 -14.50 -34.43 -7.36
N ASN A 96 -13.99 -35.40 -8.13
CA ASN A 96 -14.78 -36.31 -8.97
C ASN A 96 -14.85 -37.77 -8.51
N THR A 97 -14.32 -38.12 -7.34
CA THR A 97 -14.38 -39.49 -6.81
C THR A 97 -14.77 -39.49 -5.34
N SER A 98 -16.07 -39.44 -5.08
CA SER A 98 -16.65 -39.81 -3.80
C SER A 98 -16.39 -41.30 -3.53
N GLY A 99 -15.48 -41.59 -2.59
CA GLY A 99 -15.30 -42.94 -2.05
C GLY A 99 -13.95 -43.58 -2.38
N ALA A 100 -12.89 -43.16 -1.70
CA ALA A 100 -11.72 -44.00 -1.48
C ALA A 100 -11.02 -43.57 -0.18
N ASN A 101 -11.29 -44.30 0.89
CA ASN A 101 -10.51 -44.27 2.13
C ASN A 101 -9.08 -44.71 1.81
N ALA A 102 -8.18 -43.74 1.68
CA ALA A 102 -6.75 -43.98 1.56
C ALA A 102 -6.08 -43.45 2.83
N ALA A 103 -5.40 -44.35 3.52
CA ALA A 103 -4.64 -44.14 4.74
C ALA A 103 -3.91 -42.79 4.72
N VAL A 104 -4.31 -41.91 5.65
CA VAL A 104 -3.55 -40.71 5.98
C VAL A 104 -2.24 -41.21 6.59
N VAL A 105 -1.15 -41.20 5.83
CA VAL A 105 0.18 -41.19 6.42
C VAL A 105 0.27 -39.87 7.15
N VAL A 106 0.02 -39.91 8.46
CA VAL A 106 0.19 -38.76 9.35
C VAL A 106 1.68 -38.58 9.54
N ASP A 107 2.37 -37.98 8.56
CA ASP A 107 3.69 -37.39 8.82
C ASP A 107 3.44 -36.37 9.94
N SER A 108 4.00 -36.64 11.12
CA SER A 108 3.88 -35.75 12.27
C SER A 108 4.34 -34.35 11.86
N ASN A 109 3.68 -33.29 12.36
CA ASN A 109 4.07 -31.91 12.08
C ASN A 109 5.58 -31.65 12.35
N ALA A 110 6.18 -32.43 13.26
CA ALA A 110 7.61 -32.43 13.51
C ALA A 110 8.45 -32.91 12.31
N GLU A 111 8.05 -33.99 11.61
CA GLU A 111 8.78 -34.47 10.44
C GLU A 111 8.72 -33.46 9.28
N LYS A 112 7.56 -32.81 9.10
CA LYS A 112 7.38 -31.75 8.12
C LYS A 112 8.35 -30.58 8.35
N LEU A 113 8.50 -30.14 9.61
CA LEU A 113 9.43 -29.07 10.01
C LEU A 113 10.91 -29.49 9.91
N VAL A 114 11.23 -30.73 10.29
CA VAL A 114 12.59 -31.27 10.17
C VAL A 114 13.02 -31.33 8.71
N GLY A 115 12.15 -31.78 7.79
CA GLY A 115 12.48 -31.80 6.36
C GLY A 115 12.76 -30.43 5.75
N VAL A 116 12.10 -29.37 6.22
CA VAL A 116 12.44 -27.98 5.83
C VAL A 116 13.80 -27.58 6.40
N SER A 117 14.03 -27.86 7.69
CA SER A 117 15.30 -27.53 8.35
C SER A 117 16.50 -28.22 7.70
N ASP A 118 16.39 -29.51 7.37
CA ASP A 118 17.45 -30.29 6.72
C ASP A 118 17.83 -29.69 5.35
N LEU A 119 16.82 -29.29 4.56
CA LEU A 119 17.06 -28.67 3.26
C LEU A 119 17.68 -27.27 3.39
N VAL A 120 17.25 -26.48 4.37
CA VAL A 120 17.83 -25.16 4.66
C VAL A 120 19.29 -25.31 5.09
N THR A 121 19.62 -26.26 5.98
CA THR A 121 21.00 -26.54 6.40
C THR A 121 21.87 -27.02 5.25
N HIS A 122 21.31 -27.79 4.32
CA HIS A 122 22.00 -28.21 3.09
C HIS A 122 22.28 -27.05 2.13
N LEU A 123 21.36 -26.09 2.01
CA LEU A 123 21.47 -24.96 1.08
C LEU A 123 22.31 -23.80 1.64
N ALA A 124 22.30 -23.56 2.95
CA ALA A 124 22.96 -22.41 3.58
C ALA A 124 24.45 -22.25 3.22
N PRO A 125 25.29 -23.31 3.12
CA PRO A 125 26.68 -23.16 2.73
C PRO A 125 26.86 -22.49 1.36
N PHE A 126 25.99 -22.78 0.38
CA PHE A 126 26.08 -22.20 -0.96
C PHE A 126 25.88 -20.69 -1.00
N LEU A 127 25.22 -20.09 0.01
CA LEU A 127 25.09 -18.64 0.12
C LEU A 127 26.40 -17.94 0.49
N ALA A 128 27.24 -18.60 1.28
CA ALA A 128 28.45 -17.99 1.85
C ALA A 128 29.74 -18.42 1.14
N SER A 129 29.80 -19.66 0.63
CA SER A 129 31.01 -20.24 0.07
C SER A 129 31.05 -20.27 -1.47
N SER A 130 29.92 -20.04 -2.14
CA SER A 130 29.88 -19.98 -3.59
C SER A 130 30.53 -18.69 -4.12
N LEU A 131 31.29 -18.80 -5.21
CA LEU A 131 31.81 -17.65 -5.96
C LEU A 131 30.92 -17.29 -7.16
N ASP A 132 29.92 -18.12 -7.49
CA ASP A 132 29.02 -17.87 -8.62
C ASP A 132 27.79 -17.05 -8.17
N PRO A 133 27.61 -15.80 -8.67
CA PRO A 133 26.46 -14.95 -8.37
C PRO A 133 25.12 -15.58 -8.74
N ALA A 134 25.06 -16.37 -9.82
CA ALA A 134 23.81 -16.99 -10.27
C ALA A 134 23.34 -18.06 -9.27
N LEU A 135 24.27 -18.88 -8.77
CA LEU A 135 24.00 -19.90 -7.77
C LEU A 135 23.58 -19.27 -6.43
N ILE A 136 24.26 -18.22 -5.98
CA ILE A 136 23.89 -17.50 -4.74
C ILE A 136 22.46 -16.94 -4.86
N PHE A 137 22.14 -16.33 -6.00
CA PHE A 137 20.80 -15.80 -6.23
C PHE A 137 19.75 -16.90 -6.22
N GLU A 138 19.95 -18.00 -6.97
CA GLU A 138 18.99 -19.11 -7.02
C GLU A 138 18.78 -19.77 -5.66
N VAL A 139 19.86 -20.02 -4.91
CA VAL A 139 19.78 -20.58 -3.55
C VAL A 139 19.04 -19.62 -2.62
N GLY A 140 19.34 -18.32 -2.70
CA GLY A 140 18.67 -17.30 -1.89
C GLY A 140 17.16 -17.24 -2.13
N ILE A 141 16.71 -17.29 -3.39
CA ILE A 141 15.27 -17.32 -3.71
C ILE A 141 14.61 -18.59 -3.16
N ASN A 142 15.25 -19.75 -3.31
CA ASN A 142 14.73 -21.00 -2.79
C ASN A 142 14.65 -21.01 -1.25
N MET A 143 15.65 -20.46 -0.56
CA MET A 143 15.62 -20.33 0.90
C MET A 143 14.54 -19.35 1.37
N LEU A 144 14.31 -18.23 0.66
CA LEU A 144 13.19 -17.32 0.94
C LEU A 144 11.84 -18.01 0.75
N TYR A 145 11.71 -18.80 -0.31
CA TYR A 145 10.50 -19.57 -0.58
C TYR A 145 10.18 -20.58 0.55
N LEU A 146 11.22 -21.15 1.19
CA LEU A 146 11.11 -22.05 2.35
C LEU A 146 10.87 -21.30 3.68
N ALA A 147 11.42 -20.09 3.83
CA ALA A 147 11.26 -19.29 5.04
C ALA A 147 9.80 -18.85 5.27
N ASP A 148 9.03 -18.76 4.20
CA ASP A 148 7.60 -18.41 4.16
C ASP A 148 6.66 -19.54 4.69
N VAL A 149 7.20 -20.66 5.17
CA VAL A 149 6.40 -21.76 5.73
C VAL A 149 6.09 -21.53 7.22
N ALA A 150 4.95 -22.07 7.69
CA ALA A 150 4.59 -22.12 9.10
C ALA A 150 5.72 -22.79 9.92
N GLY A 151 6.27 -22.08 10.91
CA GLY A 151 7.39 -22.57 11.74
C GLY A 151 8.79 -22.42 11.13
N GLY A 152 8.93 -21.86 9.92
CA GLY A 152 10.23 -21.38 9.43
C GLY A 152 10.92 -20.37 10.37
N LYS A 153 12.18 -20.02 10.15
CA LYS A 153 12.90 -19.15 11.09
C LYS A 153 13.30 -17.82 10.44
N PRO A 154 13.21 -16.66 11.13
CA PRO A 154 13.60 -15.37 10.55
C PRO A 154 15.08 -15.36 10.13
N GLU A 155 15.93 -16.16 10.76
CA GLU A 155 17.33 -16.32 10.41
C GLU A 155 17.52 -16.89 8.99
N TRP A 156 16.58 -17.71 8.50
CA TRP A 156 16.65 -18.26 7.15
C TRP A 156 16.38 -17.18 6.09
N ALA A 157 15.42 -16.29 6.37
CA ALA A 157 15.13 -15.15 5.53
C ALA A 157 16.26 -14.11 5.58
N SER A 158 16.81 -13.83 6.77
CA SER A 158 17.86 -12.82 6.94
C SER A 158 19.15 -13.21 6.25
N GLN A 159 19.62 -14.46 6.37
CA GLN A 159 20.80 -14.95 5.67
C GLN A 159 20.65 -14.82 4.14
N SER A 160 19.47 -15.21 3.63
CA SER A 160 19.18 -15.15 2.20
C SER A 160 19.12 -13.71 1.68
N ILE A 161 18.46 -12.80 2.41
CA ILE A 161 18.38 -11.39 2.04
C ILE A 161 19.76 -10.72 2.08
N ILE A 162 20.60 -10.99 3.09
CA ILE A 162 21.95 -10.45 3.16
C ILE A 162 22.80 -10.91 1.97
N ALA A 163 22.75 -12.20 1.62
CA ALA A 163 23.48 -12.73 0.47
C ALA A 163 23.03 -12.08 -0.85
N ILE A 164 21.71 -11.98 -1.08
CA ILE A 164 21.14 -11.35 -2.27
C ILE A 164 21.48 -9.84 -2.34
N LEU A 165 21.45 -9.13 -1.22
CA LEU A 165 21.84 -7.72 -1.15
C LEU A 165 23.35 -7.52 -1.38
N THR A 166 24.19 -8.48 -1.01
CA THR A 166 25.62 -8.44 -1.32
C THR A 166 25.86 -8.50 -2.84
N LEU A 167 25.07 -9.29 -3.57
CA LEU A 167 25.11 -9.32 -5.04
C LEU A 167 24.73 -7.97 -5.67
N TRP A 168 23.79 -7.26 -5.04
CA TRP A 168 23.44 -5.90 -5.45
C TRP A 168 24.61 -4.93 -5.27
N ASP A 169 25.25 -4.95 -4.09
CA ASP A 169 26.33 -4.01 -3.75
C ASP A 169 27.57 -4.19 -4.62
N ARG A 170 27.92 -5.43 -4.94
CA ARG A 170 29.06 -5.74 -5.82
C ARG A 170 28.77 -5.46 -7.29
N GLN A 171 27.52 -5.18 -7.66
CA GLN A 171 27.04 -5.02 -9.03
C GLN A 171 27.32 -6.22 -9.95
N GLU A 172 27.65 -7.39 -9.38
CA GLU A 172 28.04 -8.61 -10.08
C GLU A 172 26.87 -9.24 -10.86
N PHE A 173 25.63 -8.83 -10.58
CA PHE A 173 24.41 -9.39 -11.19
C PHE A 173 23.47 -8.30 -11.76
N SER A 174 24.01 -7.51 -12.69
CA SER A 174 23.33 -6.34 -13.28
C SER A 174 22.02 -6.67 -14.02
N SER A 175 21.91 -7.87 -14.61
CA SER A 175 20.73 -8.32 -15.37
C SER A 175 19.52 -8.66 -14.50
N ALA A 176 19.69 -8.91 -13.20
CA ALA A 176 18.60 -9.30 -12.31
C ALA A 176 18.34 -8.33 -11.16
N ARG A 177 18.77 -7.07 -11.29
CA ARG A 177 18.52 -5.99 -10.32
C ARG A 177 17.04 -5.90 -9.91
N GLU A 178 16.13 -5.97 -10.89
CA GLU A 178 14.68 -5.97 -10.64
C GLU A 178 14.22 -7.21 -9.85
N SER A 179 14.75 -8.39 -10.18
CA SER A 179 14.43 -9.64 -9.48
C SER A 179 14.96 -9.65 -8.04
N ILE A 180 16.14 -9.05 -7.80
CA ILE A 180 16.69 -8.86 -6.46
C ILE A 180 15.77 -7.97 -5.63
N VAL A 181 15.41 -6.79 -6.14
CA VAL A 181 14.51 -5.88 -5.41
C VAL A 181 13.18 -6.55 -5.14
N ARG A 182 12.57 -7.20 -6.14
CA ARG A 182 11.29 -7.93 -5.99
C ARG A 182 11.37 -9.03 -4.93
N ALA A 183 12.45 -9.81 -4.90
CA ALA A 183 12.65 -10.87 -3.91
C ALA A 183 12.76 -10.31 -2.49
N VAL A 184 13.53 -9.23 -2.30
CA VAL A 184 13.71 -8.62 -0.97
C VAL A 184 12.40 -7.99 -0.49
N VAL A 185 11.75 -7.16 -1.31
CA VAL A 185 10.53 -6.43 -0.88
C VAL A 185 9.34 -7.35 -0.59
N THR A 186 9.21 -8.46 -1.33
CA THR A 186 8.12 -9.44 -1.10
C THR A 186 8.30 -10.15 0.24
N ASN A 187 9.55 -10.37 0.67
CA ASN A 187 9.89 -11.15 1.85
C ASN A 187 10.31 -10.31 3.06
N LEU A 188 10.20 -8.97 2.99
CA LEU A 188 10.53 -8.07 4.10
C LEU A 188 9.83 -8.47 5.40
N HIS A 189 8.57 -8.87 5.30
CA HIS A 189 7.74 -9.25 6.44
C HIS A 189 8.22 -10.52 7.19
N LEU A 190 9.13 -11.30 6.62
CA LEU A 190 9.71 -12.49 7.26
C LEU A 190 10.90 -12.17 8.15
N LEU A 191 11.45 -10.95 8.03
CA LEU A 191 12.61 -10.51 8.80
C LEU A 191 12.21 -10.08 10.21
N ASP A 192 13.19 -10.03 11.10
CA ASP A 192 13.06 -9.39 12.40
C ASP A 192 12.88 -7.87 12.26
N LEU A 193 12.27 -7.26 13.27
CA LEU A 193 11.91 -5.84 13.27
C LEU A 193 13.10 -4.92 13.03
N HIS A 194 14.27 -5.23 13.61
CA HIS A 194 15.48 -4.43 13.45
C HIS A 194 15.98 -4.45 12.01
N MET A 195 16.00 -5.61 11.35
CA MET A 195 16.40 -5.71 9.95
C MET A 195 15.36 -5.09 9.00
N GLN A 196 14.07 -5.18 9.28
CA GLN A 196 13.05 -4.49 8.48
C GLN A 196 13.30 -2.97 8.46
N VAL A 197 13.48 -2.37 9.64
CA VAL A 197 13.72 -0.93 9.79
C VAL A 197 15.01 -0.51 9.10
N SER A 198 16.10 -1.29 9.23
CA SER A 198 17.39 -0.96 8.60
C SER A 198 17.32 -1.00 7.07
N LEU A 199 16.45 -1.86 6.51
CA LEU A 199 16.33 -2.03 5.06
C LEU A 199 15.41 -1.01 4.39
N PHE A 200 14.45 -0.40 5.09
CA PHE A 200 13.49 0.51 4.44
C PHE A 200 14.17 1.64 3.66
N ARG A 201 15.10 2.36 4.27
CA ARG A 201 15.82 3.48 3.61
C ARG A 201 16.63 3.00 2.41
N ARG A 202 17.36 1.90 2.60
CA ARG A 202 18.16 1.29 1.54
C ARG A 202 17.30 0.87 0.35
N LEU A 203 16.16 0.24 0.61
CA LEU A 203 15.26 -0.24 -0.42
C LEU A 203 14.59 0.89 -1.19
N LEU A 204 14.23 2.01 -0.55
CA LEU A 204 13.71 3.17 -1.26
C LEU A 204 14.72 3.72 -2.29
N LEU A 205 16.00 3.80 -1.92
CA LEU A 205 17.06 4.19 -2.85
C LEU A 205 17.28 3.16 -3.96
N MET A 206 17.14 1.87 -3.68
CA MET A 206 17.22 0.81 -4.71
C MET A 206 16.04 0.89 -5.69
N VAL A 207 14.83 1.08 -5.18
CA VAL A 207 13.59 1.17 -5.97
C VAL A 207 13.61 2.38 -6.90
N ARG A 208 14.14 3.52 -6.43
CA ARG A 208 14.35 4.71 -7.26
C ARG A 208 15.15 4.42 -8.55
N ASN A 209 16.06 3.45 -8.52
CA ASN A 209 16.91 3.10 -9.65
C ASN A 209 16.30 2.04 -10.61
N LEU A 210 15.08 1.56 -10.33
CA LEU A 210 14.41 0.61 -11.23
C LEU A 210 13.84 1.31 -12.46
N ARG A 211 13.96 0.63 -13.62
CA ARG A 211 13.52 1.18 -14.91
C ARG A 211 12.02 1.05 -15.10
N ALA A 212 11.46 -0.12 -14.79
CA ALA A 212 10.03 -0.39 -14.98
C ALA A 212 9.16 0.25 -13.89
N GLU A 213 8.13 1.00 -14.31
CA GLU A 213 7.14 1.64 -13.42
C GLU A 213 6.37 0.62 -12.60
N SER A 214 5.93 -0.48 -13.22
CA SER A 214 5.21 -1.57 -12.53
C SER A 214 6.02 -2.15 -11.38
N ASP A 215 7.33 -2.27 -11.56
CA ASP A 215 8.21 -2.85 -10.55
C ASP A 215 8.51 -1.86 -9.43
N ARG A 216 8.65 -0.57 -9.76
CA ARG A 216 8.73 0.49 -8.74
C ARG A 216 7.48 0.53 -7.88
N MET A 217 6.31 0.63 -8.49
CA MET A 217 5.04 0.71 -7.76
C MET A 217 4.80 -0.54 -6.91
N HIS A 218 5.05 -1.74 -7.45
CA HIS A 218 4.92 -2.97 -6.68
C HIS A 218 5.88 -3.00 -5.47
N ALA A 219 7.15 -2.64 -5.68
CA ALA A 219 8.13 -2.61 -4.62
C ALA A 219 7.79 -1.57 -3.55
N LEU A 220 7.38 -0.36 -3.95
CA LEU A 220 6.91 0.69 -3.05
C LEU A 220 5.69 0.24 -2.25
N ALA A 221 4.70 -0.40 -2.90
CA ALA A 221 3.53 -0.91 -2.21
C ALA A 221 3.88 -1.99 -1.17
N CYS A 222 4.85 -2.86 -1.44
CA CYS A 222 5.34 -3.82 -0.44
C CYS A 222 6.04 -3.12 0.72
N ILE A 223 6.97 -2.20 0.44
CA ILE A 223 7.71 -1.44 1.47
C ILE A 223 6.75 -0.64 2.36
N CYS A 224 5.84 0.14 1.76
CA CYS A 224 4.89 0.98 2.48
C CYS A 224 3.94 0.15 3.35
N ARG A 225 3.42 -0.99 2.84
CA ARG A 225 2.58 -1.89 3.65
C ARG A 225 3.33 -2.45 4.84
N THR A 226 4.56 -2.94 4.65
CA THR A 226 5.37 -3.45 5.76
C THR A 226 5.72 -2.35 6.77
N ALA A 227 6.09 -1.16 6.30
CA ALA A 227 6.37 -0.01 7.17
C ALA A 227 5.15 0.40 8.01
N LEU A 228 3.95 0.44 7.41
CA LEU A 228 2.71 0.72 8.14
C LEU A 228 2.39 -0.37 9.16
N CYS A 229 2.60 -1.64 8.82
CA CYS A 229 2.43 -2.76 9.75
C CYS A 229 3.39 -2.66 10.94
N VAL A 230 4.66 -2.33 10.67
CA VAL A 230 5.69 -2.12 11.70
C VAL A 230 5.32 -0.96 12.63
N HIS A 231 4.87 0.16 12.07
CA HIS A 231 4.47 1.32 12.87
C HIS A 231 3.24 1.02 13.75
N LEU A 232 2.22 0.36 13.19
CA LEU A 232 1.05 -0.10 13.96
C LEU A 232 1.45 -1.06 15.09
N PHE A 233 2.33 -2.01 14.79
CA PHE A 233 2.85 -2.95 15.79
C PHE A 233 3.62 -2.23 16.90
N ALA A 234 4.52 -1.30 16.55
CA ALA A 234 5.29 -0.55 17.52
C ALA A 234 4.42 0.31 18.44
N ARG A 235 3.36 0.92 17.91
CA ARG A 235 2.39 1.70 18.70
C ARG A 235 1.57 0.83 19.64
N GLU A 236 1.12 -0.33 19.18
CA GLU A 236 0.41 -1.30 20.03
C GLU A 236 1.33 -1.83 21.15
N SER A 237 2.59 -2.12 20.83
CA SER A 237 3.61 -2.45 21.82
C SER A 237 3.84 -1.33 22.84
N ALA A 238 3.86 -0.07 22.39
CA ALA A 238 4.00 1.09 23.27
C ALA A 238 2.80 1.24 24.22
N ARG A 239 1.57 1.00 23.74
CA ARG A 239 0.35 0.97 24.59
C ARG A 239 0.41 -0.13 25.65
N ARG A 240 1.11 -1.24 25.35
CA ARG A 240 1.38 -2.33 26.31
C ARG A 240 2.57 -2.05 27.23
N GLY A 241 3.14 -0.85 27.20
CA GLY A 241 4.25 -0.42 28.06
C GLY A 241 5.64 -0.83 27.59
N GLN A 242 5.78 -1.36 26.37
CA GLN A 242 7.09 -1.67 25.79
C GLN A 242 7.72 -0.41 25.20
N LYS A 243 9.06 -0.28 25.28
CA LYS A 243 9.75 0.83 24.61
C LYS A 243 9.72 0.60 23.10
N PRO A 244 9.18 1.53 22.30
CA PRO A 244 9.22 1.42 20.85
C PRO A 244 10.68 1.47 20.39
N LEU A 245 11.02 0.61 19.42
CA LEU A 245 12.34 0.64 18.81
C LEU A 245 12.47 1.89 17.92
N PRO A 246 13.63 2.57 17.93
CA PRO A 246 13.85 3.73 17.07
C PRO A 246 13.73 3.33 15.60
N GLY A 247 13.13 4.21 14.79
CA GLY A 247 12.93 3.96 13.35
C GLY A 247 11.75 3.06 13.02
N THR A 248 10.90 2.71 13.98
CA THR A 248 9.65 2.00 13.71
C THR A 248 8.50 2.93 13.29
N ASP A 249 8.67 4.24 13.46
CA ASP A 249 7.69 5.23 13.06
C ASP A 249 7.68 5.48 11.55
N ILE A 250 6.50 5.78 10.98
CA ILE A 250 6.38 6.01 9.54
C ILE A 250 7.20 7.23 9.08
N ILE A 251 7.36 8.23 9.96
CA ILE A 251 8.17 9.43 9.73
C ILE A 251 9.64 9.06 9.45
N SER A 252 10.13 7.97 10.06
CA SER A 252 11.52 7.53 9.90
C SER A 252 11.86 7.03 8.48
N LEU A 253 10.84 6.71 7.68
CA LEU A 253 10.95 6.40 6.27
C LEU A 253 11.43 7.61 5.46
N PHE A 254 11.12 8.82 5.93
CA PHE A 254 11.42 10.11 5.30
C PHE A 254 12.58 10.86 5.97
N GLU A 255 13.29 10.23 6.91
CA GLU A 255 14.49 10.83 7.54
C GLU A 255 15.68 10.93 6.56
N ASP A 256 15.71 10.13 5.51
CA ASP A 256 16.75 10.23 4.49
C ASP A 256 16.63 11.57 3.75
N ALA A 257 17.71 12.37 3.77
CA ALA A 257 17.74 13.70 3.18
C ALA A 257 17.30 13.70 1.71
N ARG A 258 17.67 12.69 0.92
CA ARG A 258 17.31 12.64 -0.51
C ARG A 258 15.82 12.44 -0.70
N ILE A 259 15.19 11.63 0.15
CA ILE A 259 13.76 11.34 0.09
C ILE A 259 12.98 12.57 0.57
N LYS A 260 13.45 13.21 1.63
CA LYS A 260 12.87 14.45 2.15
C LYS A 260 12.97 15.60 1.15
N ASP A 261 14.10 15.74 0.47
CA ASP A 261 14.30 16.75 -0.57
C ASP A 261 13.42 16.48 -1.79
N ASP A 262 13.30 15.22 -2.22
CA ASP A 262 12.40 14.83 -3.31
C ASP A 262 10.93 15.14 -2.98
N LEU A 263 10.51 14.96 -1.72
CA LEU A 263 9.16 15.21 -1.25
C LEU A 263 8.84 16.72 -1.18
N ASN A 264 9.78 17.53 -0.69
CA ASN A 264 9.58 18.97 -0.52
C ASN A 264 9.83 19.77 -1.81
N SER A 265 10.52 19.19 -2.79
CA SER A 265 10.72 19.84 -4.07
C SER A 265 9.39 20.01 -4.79
N VAL A 266 9.01 21.24 -5.14
CA VAL A 266 7.78 21.53 -5.89
C VAL A 266 7.95 21.25 -7.38
N THR A 267 9.11 21.60 -7.93
CA THR A 267 9.40 21.59 -9.38
C THR A 267 10.09 20.32 -9.89
N SER A 268 10.41 19.35 -9.03
CA SER A 268 11.08 18.14 -9.48
C SER A 268 10.19 17.30 -10.40
N LYS A 269 10.75 16.75 -11.47
CA LYS A 269 10.02 15.85 -12.41
C LYS A 269 10.16 14.37 -12.03
N SER A 270 10.47 14.09 -10.77
CA SER A 270 10.76 12.74 -10.31
C SER A 270 9.47 11.93 -10.20
N LEU A 271 9.29 10.90 -11.05
CA LEU A 271 8.15 9.98 -10.94
C LEU A 271 8.12 9.27 -9.57
N PHE A 272 9.29 8.99 -9.01
CA PHE A 272 9.45 8.25 -7.76
C PHE A 272 8.74 8.90 -6.58
N ARG A 273 8.76 10.24 -6.45
CA ARG A 273 8.09 10.94 -5.33
C ARG A 273 6.57 10.74 -5.38
N GLU A 274 6.00 10.81 -6.59
CA GLU A 274 4.57 10.65 -6.83
C GLU A 274 4.13 9.20 -6.61
N GLU A 275 4.90 8.25 -7.12
CA GLU A 275 4.68 6.82 -6.89
C GLU A 275 4.78 6.47 -5.38
N LEU A 276 5.75 7.04 -4.66
CA LEU A 276 5.93 6.80 -3.22
C LEU A 276 4.75 7.31 -2.41
N VAL A 277 4.33 8.57 -2.62
CA VAL A 277 3.16 9.12 -1.92
C VAL A 277 1.90 8.36 -2.28
N ALA A 278 1.68 8.06 -3.57
CA ALA A 278 0.51 7.31 -4.00
C ALA A 278 0.45 5.92 -3.34
N MET A 279 1.55 5.16 -3.35
CA MET A 279 1.59 3.82 -2.77
C MET A 279 1.49 3.83 -1.25
N LEU A 280 2.09 4.82 -0.56
CA LEU A 280 1.98 4.94 0.89
C LEU A 280 0.55 5.26 1.32
N VAL A 281 -0.03 6.30 0.71
CA VAL A 281 -1.38 6.75 1.04
C VAL A 281 -2.41 5.69 0.66
N GLU A 282 -2.30 5.07 -0.51
CA GLU A 282 -3.21 4.00 -0.91
C GLU A 282 -3.10 2.80 0.05
N SER A 283 -1.88 2.39 0.41
CA SER A 283 -1.69 1.31 1.40
C SER A 283 -2.32 1.64 2.75
N CYS A 284 -2.23 2.90 3.19
CA CYS A 284 -2.88 3.38 4.41
C CYS A 284 -4.41 3.40 4.28
N PHE A 285 -4.93 3.84 3.14
CA PHE A 285 -6.36 3.84 2.85
C PHE A 285 -6.93 2.42 2.86
N GLN A 286 -6.22 1.43 2.32
CA GLN A 286 -6.64 0.02 2.34
C GLN A 286 -6.77 -0.53 3.77
N LEU A 287 -5.97 -0.04 4.74
CA LEU A 287 -6.13 -0.38 6.16
C LEU A 287 -7.41 0.18 6.78
N SER A 288 -7.99 1.23 6.19
CA SER A 288 -9.24 1.85 6.64
C SER A 288 -10.50 1.09 6.20
N LEU A 289 -10.37 0.22 5.20
CA LEU A 289 -11.49 -0.54 4.66
C LEU A 289 -11.78 -1.75 5.55
N PRO A 290 -13.06 -2.13 5.75
CA PRO A 290 -13.38 -3.38 6.41
C PRO A 290 -12.71 -4.51 5.64
N LEU A 291 -11.91 -5.32 6.33
CA LEU A 291 -11.28 -6.49 5.73
C LEU A 291 -12.40 -7.35 5.12
N PRO A 292 -12.30 -7.75 3.83
CA PRO A 292 -13.19 -8.78 3.31
C PRO A 292 -13.06 -10.00 4.20
N GLU A 293 -14.17 -10.66 4.54
CA GLU A 293 -14.16 -11.96 5.22
C GLU A 293 -13.18 -12.87 4.48
N GLN A 294 -12.01 -13.11 5.07
CA GLN A 294 -10.98 -13.94 4.48
C GLN A 294 -11.51 -15.37 4.49
N LYS A 295 -12.08 -15.82 3.39
CA LYS A 295 -12.17 -17.25 3.10
C LYS A 295 -10.73 -17.75 2.96
N PHE A 296 -10.30 -18.58 3.91
CA PHE A 296 -9.01 -19.29 3.98
C PHE A 296 -8.30 -19.40 2.62
N SER A 297 -7.50 -18.39 2.30
CA SER A 297 -6.58 -18.39 1.16
C SER A 297 -5.20 -18.34 1.78
N GLY A 298 -4.54 -19.50 1.80
CA GLY A 298 -3.25 -19.71 2.46
C GLY A 298 -2.21 -18.68 2.06
N MET A 299 -1.94 -17.76 2.99
CA MET A 299 -0.82 -16.82 3.01
C MET A 299 -0.85 -16.13 4.38
N GLU A 300 -0.70 -16.92 5.44
CA GLU A 300 -0.50 -16.40 6.78
C GLU A 300 0.94 -15.90 6.91
N SER A 301 1.18 -14.65 6.51
CA SER A 301 2.40 -13.94 6.92
C SER A 301 2.44 -13.91 8.45
N ARG A 302 3.59 -13.96 9.12
CA ARG A 302 3.64 -13.91 10.60
C ARG A 302 3.37 -12.54 11.18
N VAL A 303 3.70 -11.50 10.42
CA VAL A 303 3.41 -10.11 10.80
C VAL A 303 1.96 -9.78 10.46
N ILE A 304 1.46 -10.25 9.31
CA ILE A 304 0.05 -10.11 8.92
C ILE A 304 -0.82 -11.08 9.71
N GLY A 305 -0.29 -12.20 10.17
CA GLY A 305 -0.94 -13.21 11.01
C GLY A 305 -0.98 -12.77 12.46
N ALA A 306 0.06 -12.09 12.97
CA ALA A 306 -0.04 -11.37 14.24
C ALA A 306 -1.01 -10.18 14.13
N LEU A 307 -1.09 -9.52 12.98
CA LEU A 307 -2.13 -8.52 12.70
C LEU A 307 -3.50 -9.18 12.48
N ALA A 308 -3.61 -10.37 11.89
CA ALA A 308 -4.87 -11.03 11.52
C ALA A 308 -5.47 -11.77 12.73
N TYR A 309 -4.66 -12.44 13.52
CA TYR A 309 -5.03 -12.92 14.86
C TYR A 309 -5.22 -11.74 15.84
N GLY A 310 -4.64 -10.56 15.57
CA GLY A 310 -4.95 -9.29 16.22
C GLY A 310 -6.14 -8.52 15.62
N THR A 311 -6.68 -8.93 14.46
CA THR A 311 -7.85 -8.31 13.80
C THR A 311 -9.17 -8.90 14.26
N GLY A 312 -9.14 -9.70 15.33
CA GLY A 312 -10.35 -10.05 16.07
C GLY A 312 -10.98 -8.78 16.63
N TYR A 313 -12.04 -8.31 15.97
CA TYR A 313 -13.10 -7.48 16.55
C TYR A 313 -12.62 -6.42 17.57
N GLY A 314 -11.93 -5.39 17.08
CA GLY A 314 -11.55 -4.25 17.90
C GLY A 314 -10.57 -3.34 17.19
N ALA A 315 -11.05 -2.18 16.78
CA ALA A 315 -10.30 -1.01 16.34
C ALA A 315 -8.78 -1.03 16.66
N LEU A 316 -7.95 -1.50 15.72
CA LEU A 316 -6.62 -0.91 15.59
C LEU A 316 -6.86 0.55 15.23
N ASN A 317 -6.41 1.47 16.09
CA ASN A 317 -6.45 2.92 15.89
C ASN A 317 -5.55 3.32 14.70
N TRP A 318 -5.92 2.90 13.48
CA TRP A 318 -5.23 3.22 12.24
C TRP A 318 -5.33 4.72 11.91
N THR A 319 -6.29 5.43 12.51
CA THR A 319 -6.54 6.86 12.29
C THR A 319 -5.36 7.74 12.68
N GLU A 320 -4.62 7.37 13.74
CA GLU A 320 -3.44 8.12 14.19
C GLU A 320 -2.24 7.94 13.23
N PRO A 321 -1.83 6.70 12.86
CA PRO A 321 -0.88 6.47 11.76
C PRO A 321 -1.26 7.12 10.45
N ALA A 322 -2.56 7.10 10.10
CA ALA A 322 -3.04 7.73 8.89
C ALA A 322 -2.91 9.26 8.95
N LEU A 323 -3.13 9.86 10.12
CA LEU A 323 -2.88 11.29 10.31
C LEU A 323 -1.40 11.63 10.11
N GLU A 324 -0.47 10.83 10.66
CA GLU A 324 0.98 11.01 10.43
C GLU A 324 1.33 10.88 8.93
N VAL A 325 0.74 9.93 8.21
CA VAL A 325 0.94 9.77 6.75
C VAL A 325 0.46 11.03 6.00
N VAL A 326 -0.70 11.56 6.35
CA VAL A 326 -1.26 12.76 5.70
C VAL A 326 -0.47 14.03 6.08
N GLU A 327 0.05 14.14 7.29
CA GLU A 327 0.94 15.24 7.68
C GLU A 327 2.25 15.19 6.88
N VAL A 328 2.89 14.03 6.79
CA VAL A 328 4.16 13.88 6.07
C VAL A 328 3.97 14.09 4.57
N CYS A 329 2.88 13.59 3.98
CA CYS A 329 2.63 13.72 2.54
C CYS A 329 2.05 15.09 2.13
N ARG A 330 1.78 16.01 3.07
CA ARG A 330 1.22 17.35 2.82
C ARG A 330 1.90 18.11 1.66
N PRO A 331 3.25 18.11 1.50
CA PRO A 331 3.90 18.81 0.41
C PRO A 331 3.41 18.44 -1.00
N CYS A 332 2.80 17.25 -1.17
CA CYS A 332 2.32 16.79 -2.47
C CYS A 332 1.25 17.68 -3.11
N VAL A 333 0.49 18.43 -2.31
CA VAL A 333 -0.55 19.34 -2.84
C VAL A 333 0.02 20.51 -3.63
N LYS A 334 1.30 20.84 -3.40
CA LYS A 334 2.00 21.96 -4.06
C LYS A 334 2.75 21.55 -5.31
N TRP A 335 2.87 20.26 -5.58
CA TRP A 335 3.64 19.76 -6.71
C TRP A 335 3.06 20.18 -8.05
N ASP A 336 3.97 20.53 -8.96
CA ASP A 336 3.64 20.61 -10.38
C ASP A 336 3.89 19.22 -11.00
N CYS A 337 2.82 18.49 -11.29
CA CYS A 337 2.89 17.11 -11.75
C CYS A 337 2.64 16.94 -13.26
N ASP A 338 2.78 18.00 -14.07
CA ASP A 338 2.56 17.96 -15.53
C ASP A 338 1.22 17.27 -15.91
N GLY A 339 0.16 17.49 -15.11
CA GLY A 339 -1.18 16.90 -15.30
C GLY A 339 -1.44 15.54 -14.61
N ARG A 340 -0.43 14.91 -13.99
CA ARG A 340 -0.61 13.66 -13.22
C ARG A 340 -1.14 13.96 -11.83
N THR A 341 -2.41 13.65 -11.57
CA THR A 341 -3.06 13.96 -10.28
C THR A 341 -3.21 12.77 -9.35
N TYR A 342 -2.76 11.57 -9.73
CA TYR A 342 -3.07 10.34 -8.99
C TYR A 342 -2.61 10.34 -7.53
N ALA A 343 -1.37 10.74 -7.25
CA ALA A 343 -0.84 10.79 -5.88
C ALA A 343 -1.64 11.75 -4.99
N ILE A 344 -2.00 12.91 -5.53
CA ILE A 344 -2.80 13.93 -4.86
C ILE A 344 -4.24 13.45 -4.66
N ASP A 345 -4.80 12.74 -5.64
CA ASP A 345 -6.13 12.16 -5.52
C ASP A 345 -6.18 11.09 -4.42
N CYS A 346 -5.15 10.25 -4.29
CA CYS A 346 -5.01 9.33 -3.15
C CYS A 346 -4.90 10.10 -1.84
N TYR A 347 -4.06 11.14 -1.77
CA TYR A 347 -3.89 12.01 -0.60
C TYR A 347 -5.22 12.61 -0.12
N LEU A 348 -5.94 13.28 -1.02
CA LEU A 348 -7.22 13.91 -0.71
C LEU A 348 -8.28 12.89 -0.29
N LYS A 349 -8.32 11.70 -0.91
CA LYS A 349 -9.24 10.61 -0.49
C LYS A 349 -9.01 10.19 0.95
N LEU A 350 -7.75 9.98 1.36
CA LEU A 350 -7.42 9.61 2.74
C LEU A 350 -7.76 10.75 3.71
N LEU A 351 -7.44 11.99 3.35
CA LEU A 351 -7.75 13.18 4.16
C LEU A 351 -9.27 13.34 4.39
N VAL A 352 -10.09 13.30 3.34
CA VAL A 352 -11.57 13.34 3.46
C VAL A 352 -12.08 12.22 4.37
N ARG A 353 -11.53 11.01 4.22
CA ARG A 353 -11.92 9.87 5.04
C ARG A 353 -11.60 10.09 6.51
N LEU A 354 -10.43 10.63 6.84
CA LEU A 354 -10.05 10.98 8.20
C LEU A 354 -10.97 12.07 8.77
N CYS A 355 -11.14 13.18 8.05
CA CYS A 355 -12.06 14.25 8.46
C CYS A 355 -13.45 13.70 8.78
N HIS A 356 -14.02 12.90 7.89
CA HIS A 356 -15.33 12.29 8.12
C HIS A 356 -15.38 11.39 9.36
N ILE A 357 -14.32 10.64 9.65
CA ILE A 357 -14.28 9.76 10.84
C ILE A 357 -14.22 10.57 12.12
N TYR A 358 -13.36 11.58 12.18
CA TYR A 358 -13.27 12.47 13.34
C TYR A 358 -14.56 13.29 13.51
N ASP A 359 -15.23 13.68 12.42
CA ASP A 359 -16.52 14.38 12.46
C ASP A 359 -17.69 13.50 12.94
N THR A 360 -17.75 12.22 12.54
CA THR A 360 -18.94 11.36 12.74
C THR A 360 -18.81 10.26 13.79
N ARG A 361 -17.69 9.52 13.80
CA ARG A 361 -17.48 8.35 14.66
C ARG A 361 -16.62 8.66 15.89
N GLY A 362 -15.75 9.66 15.78
CA GLY A 362 -14.95 10.21 16.87
C GLY A 362 -15.62 11.40 17.57
N GLY A 363 -16.86 11.75 17.22
CA GLY A 363 -17.58 12.99 17.61
C GLY A 363 -17.87 13.21 19.09
N VAL A 364 -17.18 12.49 19.96
CA VAL A 364 -17.03 12.83 21.37
C VAL A 364 -15.93 13.88 21.45
N LYS A 365 -16.30 15.16 21.35
CA LYS A 365 -15.35 16.28 21.21
C LYS A 365 -14.76 16.77 22.54
N ARG A 366 -15.38 16.38 23.65
CA ARG A 366 -15.02 16.85 24.99
C ARG A 366 -14.78 15.67 25.91
N LEU A 367 -13.84 15.82 26.85
CA LEU A 367 -13.66 14.90 27.99
C LEU A 367 -15.00 14.56 28.69
N LYS A 368 -15.90 15.55 28.76
CA LYS A 368 -17.24 15.41 29.34
C LYS A 368 -18.15 14.44 28.59
N ASP A 369 -17.91 14.26 27.29
CA ASP A 369 -18.70 13.40 26.43
C ASP A 369 -18.10 11.96 26.38
N GLY A 370 -16.95 11.74 27.02
CA GLY A 370 -16.22 10.46 27.07
C GLY A 370 -15.00 10.35 26.14
N ALA A 371 -14.49 11.48 25.62
CA ALA A 371 -13.37 11.50 24.68
C ALA A 371 -12.07 11.07 25.37
N SER A 372 -11.29 10.20 24.73
CA SER A 372 -9.92 9.96 25.20
C SER A 372 -9.03 11.18 24.91
N GLN A 373 -8.02 11.40 25.76
CA GLN A 373 -7.07 12.50 25.56
C GLN A 373 -6.34 12.40 24.21
N ASP A 374 -6.04 11.19 23.74
CA ASP A 374 -5.40 10.94 22.45
C ASP A 374 -6.33 11.30 21.27
N GLN A 375 -7.64 11.07 21.38
CA GLN A 375 -8.59 11.49 20.36
C GLN A 375 -8.67 13.00 20.24
N MET A 376 -8.70 13.72 21.36
CA MET A 376 -8.69 15.20 21.37
C MET A 376 -7.40 15.77 20.76
N LEU A 377 -6.26 15.16 21.08
CA LEU A 377 -4.97 15.57 20.51
C LEU A 377 -4.95 15.37 18.99
N ASN A 378 -5.44 14.22 18.51
CA ASN A 378 -5.47 13.93 17.08
C ASN A 378 -6.49 14.79 16.31
N GLU A 379 -7.63 15.13 16.91
CA GLU A 379 -8.57 16.09 16.33
C GLU A 379 -7.92 17.48 16.21
N THR A 380 -7.23 17.94 17.25
CA THR A 380 -6.51 19.22 17.23
C THR A 380 -5.41 19.23 16.16
N ARG A 381 -4.66 18.13 16.02
CA ARG A 381 -3.66 17.96 14.95
C ARG A 381 -4.29 18.02 13.56
N LEU A 382 -5.42 17.35 13.35
CA LEU A 382 -6.14 17.39 12.07
C LEU A 382 -6.65 18.80 11.75
N GLN A 383 -7.17 19.54 12.73
CA GLN A 383 -7.58 20.94 12.54
C GLN A 383 -6.40 21.84 12.21
N ASN A 384 -5.25 21.65 12.86
CA ASN A 384 -4.02 22.39 12.53
C ASN A 384 -3.56 22.08 11.11
N LEU A 385 -3.56 20.81 10.70
CA LEU A 385 -3.25 20.39 9.34
C LEU A 385 -4.20 21.02 8.31
N GLN A 386 -5.51 21.08 8.60
CA GLN A 386 -6.48 21.76 7.73
C GLN A 386 -6.14 23.26 7.58
N ARG A 387 -5.76 23.95 8.67
CA ARG A 387 -5.35 25.36 8.61
C ARG A 387 -4.05 25.56 7.82
N GLU A 388 -3.09 24.66 7.94
CA GLU A 388 -1.88 24.67 7.12
C GLU A 388 -2.19 24.44 5.65
N LEU A 389 -3.08 23.50 5.33
CA LEU A 389 -3.52 23.25 3.96
C LEU A 389 -4.27 24.46 3.35
N VAL A 390 -4.99 25.23 4.16
CA VAL A 390 -5.59 26.50 3.71
C VAL A 390 -4.50 27.49 3.31
N LYS A 391 -3.43 27.63 4.11
CA LYS A 391 -2.29 28.48 3.75
C LYS A 391 -1.61 27.99 2.47
N ASP A 392 -1.42 26.68 2.35
CA ASP A 392 -0.83 26.05 1.16
C ASP A 392 -1.65 26.32 -0.12
N LEU A 393 -2.96 26.65 -0.05
CA LEU A 393 -3.78 27.03 -1.23
C LEU A 393 -3.17 28.19 -2.03
N GLN A 394 -2.45 29.10 -1.37
CA GLN A 394 -1.81 30.23 -2.03
C GLN A 394 -0.64 29.80 -2.92
N GLU A 395 0.00 28.67 -2.61
CA GLU A 395 1.18 28.12 -3.29
C GLU A 395 0.84 27.02 -4.31
N VAL A 396 -0.44 26.64 -4.45
CA VAL A 396 -0.85 25.60 -5.41
C VAL A 396 -0.87 26.17 -6.84
N ASN A 397 0.02 25.66 -7.68
CA ASN A 397 0.21 26.15 -9.06
C ASN A 397 -0.85 25.65 -10.05
N THR A 398 -1.45 24.48 -9.81
CA THR A 398 -2.39 23.87 -10.76
C THR A 398 -3.84 24.12 -10.36
N PRO A 399 -4.69 24.73 -11.22
CA PRO A 399 -6.08 25.05 -10.90
C PRO A 399 -6.93 23.81 -10.56
N ARG A 400 -6.64 22.67 -11.19
CA ARG A 400 -7.30 21.38 -10.90
C ARG A 400 -7.01 20.86 -9.50
N ILE A 401 -5.75 20.97 -9.05
CA ILE A 401 -5.38 20.58 -7.67
C ILE A 401 -6.01 21.58 -6.70
N LEU A 402 -5.98 22.87 -7.03
CA LEU A 402 -6.58 23.94 -6.22
C LEU A 402 -8.07 23.70 -5.98
N GLY A 403 -8.86 23.46 -7.02
CA GLY A 403 -10.31 23.20 -6.90
C GLY A 403 -10.63 21.96 -6.05
N ARG A 404 -9.85 20.88 -6.19
CA ARG A 404 -10.02 19.64 -5.42
C ARG A 404 -9.62 19.79 -3.95
N LEU A 405 -8.54 20.54 -3.69
CA LEU A 405 -8.10 20.85 -2.34
C LEU A 405 -9.10 21.75 -1.62
N ILE A 406 -9.62 22.78 -2.30
CA ILE A 406 -10.72 23.62 -1.78
C ILE A 406 -11.89 22.73 -1.41
N TRP A 407 -12.29 21.78 -2.26
CA TRP A 407 -13.38 20.86 -1.94
C TRP A 407 -13.13 20.02 -0.71
N THR A 408 -11.94 19.45 -0.61
CA THR A 408 -11.57 18.63 0.54
C THR A 408 -11.57 19.42 1.85
N ILE A 409 -11.14 20.69 1.84
CA ILE A 409 -11.04 21.50 3.07
C ILE A 409 -12.38 22.15 3.43
N ALA A 410 -13.09 22.72 2.45
CA ALA A 410 -14.29 23.53 2.64
C ALA A 410 -15.44 22.76 3.33
N GLU A 411 -15.46 21.44 3.21
CA GLU A 411 -16.45 20.59 3.87
C GLU A 411 -16.15 20.39 5.36
N HIS A 412 -14.88 20.41 5.77
CA HIS A 412 -14.46 19.95 7.09
C HIS A 412 -13.85 21.04 7.98
N ILE A 413 -13.51 22.20 7.41
CA ILE A 413 -12.93 23.31 8.17
C ILE A 413 -13.92 23.84 9.22
N ASP A 414 -13.42 24.05 10.43
CA ASP A 414 -14.16 24.71 11.50
C ASP A 414 -14.15 26.23 11.29
N LEU A 415 -15.31 26.76 10.91
CA LEU A 415 -15.52 28.20 10.68
C LEU A 415 -16.07 28.91 11.94
N GLU A 416 -16.52 28.18 12.95
CA GLU A 416 -17.12 28.76 14.17
C GLU A 416 -16.05 29.30 15.13
N GLY A 417 -14.84 28.73 15.07
CA GLY A 417 -13.69 29.17 15.85
C GLY A 417 -12.87 30.32 15.24
N LEU A 418 -13.35 30.96 14.17
CA LEU A 418 -12.66 32.11 13.55
C LEU A 418 -12.85 33.38 14.38
N ASP A 419 -11.77 34.15 14.58
CA ASP A 419 -11.83 35.41 15.31
C ASP A 419 -12.56 36.49 14.49
N PRO A 420 -13.70 37.01 14.96
CA PRO A 420 -14.43 38.06 14.26
C PRO A 420 -13.60 39.35 14.06
N LEU A 421 -12.58 39.59 14.88
CA LEU A 421 -11.72 40.78 14.78
C LEU A 421 -10.74 40.70 13.61
N LEU A 422 -10.44 39.48 13.13
CA LEU A 422 -9.57 39.23 11.98
C LEU A 422 -10.36 39.13 10.67
N ALA A 423 -11.61 39.60 10.65
CA ALA A 423 -12.48 39.42 9.49
C ALA A 423 -11.97 40.10 8.20
N ASP A 424 -11.18 41.17 8.35
CA ASP A 424 -10.56 41.91 7.25
C ASP A 424 -9.12 41.46 6.97
N ASP A 425 -8.58 40.52 7.76
CA ASP A 425 -7.22 40.03 7.59
C ASP A 425 -7.12 39.13 6.33
N PRO A 426 -6.23 39.41 5.36
CA PRO A 426 -6.03 38.52 4.22
C PRO A 426 -5.54 37.11 4.61
N ASP A 427 -4.95 36.95 5.80
CA ASP A 427 -4.48 35.68 6.34
C ASP A 427 -5.58 34.90 7.08
N ASP A 428 -6.79 35.46 7.20
CA ASP A 428 -7.95 34.75 7.73
C ASP A 428 -8.29 33.54 6.82
N PRO A 429 -8.45 32.33 7.38
CA PRO A 429 -8.69 31.11 6.60
C PRO A 429 -9.87 31.21 5.63
N LEU A 430 -10.94 31.89 6.02
CA LEU A 430 -12.09 32.09 5.14
C LEU A 430 -11.74 33.01 3.96
N ASN A 431 -11.04 34.12 4.20
CA ASN A 431 -10.60 35.03 3.15
C ASN A 431 -9.65 34.34 2.15
N ILE A 432 -8.71 33.51 2.63
CA ILE A 432 -7.82 32.71 1.77
C ILE A 432 -8.62 31.75 0.87
N ILE A 433 -9.61 31.04 1.43
CA ILE A 433 -10.44 30.12 0.65
C ILE A 433 -11.22 30.89 -0.42
N ILE A 434 -11.86 32.01 -0.08
CA ILE A 434 -12.64 32.81 -1.03
C ILE A 434 -11.76 33.37 -2.15
N ALA A 435 -10.59 33.91 -1.83
CA ALA A 435 -9.65 34.40 -2.84
C ALA A 435 -9.19 33.29 -3.81
N ASN A 436 -9.00 32.06 -3.33
CA ASN A 436 -8.64 30.95 -4.19
C ASN A 436 -9.84 30.36 -4.97
N MET A 437 -11.06 30.45 -4.43
CA MET A 437 -12.29 30.16 -5.20
C MET A 437 -12.40 31.11 -6.39
N HIS A 438 -12.15 32.41 -6.20
CA HIS A 438 -12.11 33.40 -7.26
C HIS A 438 -11.12 33.00 -8.37
N LYS A 439 -9.88 32.64 -8.00
CA LYS A 439 -8.87 32.16 -8.97
C LYS A 439 -9.38 31.01 -9.86
N VAL A 440 -10.09 30.04 -9.29
CA VAL A 440 -10.63 28.90 -10.06
C VAL A 440 -11.81 29.31 -10.95
N LEU A 441 -12.75 30.10 -10.42
CA LEU A 441 -13.95 30.52 -11.14
C LEU A 441 -13.62 31.40 -12.35
N PHE A 442 -12.71 32.37 -12.17
CA PHE A 442 -12.34 33.35 -13.17
C PHE A 442 -11.14 32.94 -14.03
N ASN A 443 -10.64 31.71 -13.91
CA ASN A 443 -9.55 31.22 -14.73
C ASN A 443 -9.96 31.14 -16.22
N LEU A 444 -9.47 32.09 -17.02
CA LEU A 444 -9.67 32.15 -18.48
C LEU A 444 -8.45 31.64 -19.27
N ASP A 445 -7.28 31.54 -18.63
CA ASP A 445 -5.99 31.18 -19.25
C ASP A 445 -5.83 29.68 -19.53
N ALA A 446 -6.84 28.88 -19.18
CA ALA A 446 -6.93 27.48 -19.52
C ALA A 446 -7.21 27.36 -21.04
N ALA A 447 -6.15 27.50 -21.85
CA ALA A 447 -6.18 27.32 -23.30
C ALA A 447 -6.97 26.05 -23.67
N ALA A 448 -7.58 26.04 -24.86
CA ALA A 448 -8.54 25.06 -25.38
C ALA A 448 -8.15 23.56 -25.31
N THR A 449 -7.03 23.20 -24.70
CA THR A 449 -6.54 21.85 -24.41
C THR A 449 -6.88 21.33 -22.99
N THR A 450 -7.32 22.17 -22.03
CA THR A 450 -7.69 21.70 -20.68
C THR A 450 -9.18 21.32 -20.57
N SER A 451 -9.52 20.09 -20.91
CA SER A 451 -10.89 19.51 -20.86
C SER A 451 -11.55 19.45 -19.47
N ASN A 452 -10.91 19.93 -18.39
CA ASN A 452 -11.35 19.69 -17.00
C ASN A 452 -11.85 20.94 -16.25
N ARG A 453 -11.79 22.14 -16.84
CA ARG A 453 -12.21 23.39 -16.19
C ARG A 453 -13.64 23.33 -15.61
N LEU A 454 -14.56 22.67 -16.32
CA LEU A 454 -15.94 22.50 -15.87
C LEU A 454 -16.03 21.71 -14.56
N GLN A 455 -15.22 20.67 -14.38
CA GLN A 455 -15.20 19.87 -13.16
C GLN A 455 -14.65 20.68 -11.98
N ASP A 456 -13.60 21.47 -12.22
CA ASP A 456 -12.98 22.31 -11.21
C ASP A 456 -13.93 23.43 -10.73
N VAL A 457 -14.63 24.08 -11.67
CA VAL A 457 -15.69 25.07 -11.38
C VAL A 457 -16.84 24.43 -10.61
N GLN A 458 -17.32 23.25 -11.04
CA GLN A 458 -18.40 22.54 -10.35
C GLN A 458 -18.03 22.17 -8.92
N ALA A 459 -16.80 21.71 -8.68
CA ALA A 459 -16.30 21.41 -7.34
C ALA A 459 -16.37 22.68 -6.46
N VAL A 460 -15.83 23.81 -6.94
CA VAL A 460 -15.86 25.08 -6.19
C VAL A 460 -17.28 25.58 -5.93
N LEU A 461 -18.19 25.48 -6.91
CA LEU A 461 -19.59 25.87 -6.73
C LEU A 461 -20.31 25.01 -5.65
N LEU A 462 -20.03 23.70 -5.59
CA LEU A 462 -20.55 22.84 -4.52
C LEU A 462 -20.02 23.25 -3.14
N CYS A 463 -18.75 23.66 -3.06
CA CYS A 463 -18.14 24.17 -1.83
C CYS A 463 -18.78 25.47 -1.39
N ALA A 464 -18.94 26.40 -2.33
CA ALA A 464 -19.59 27.69 -2.11
C ALA A 464 -21.00 27.50 -1.56
N GLN A 465 -21.77 26.56 -2.12
CA GLN A 465 -23.10 26.23 -1.61
C GLN A 465 -23.06 25.74 -0.15
N ARG A 466 -22.19 24.79 0.17
CA ARG A 466 -22.11 24.18 1.51
C ARG A 466 -21.64 25.19 2.55
N MET A 467 -20.50 25.85 2.31
CA MET A 467 -19.97 26.85 3.24
C MET A 467 -20.92 28.03 3.43
N GLY A 468 -21.49 28.55 2.33
CA GLY A 468 -22.40 29.69 2.38
C GLY A 468 -23.70 29.40 3.13
N SER A 469 -24.14 28.13 3.15
CA SER A 469 -25.29 27.71 3.94
C SER A 469 -24.98 27.44 5.42
N ARG A 470 -23.74 27.08 5.76
CA ARG A 470 -23.33 26.77 7.14
C ARG A 470 -23.00 28.01 7.96
N HIS A 471 -22.25 28.96 7.37
CA HIS A 471 -21.69 30.09 8.10
C HIS A 471 -22.14 31.44 7.51
N ALA A 472 -22.61 32.35 8.37
CA ALA A 472 -23.25 33.59 7.92
C ALA A 472 -22.28 34.53 7.19
N ARG A 473 -21.08 34.74 7.75
CA ARG A 473 -20.01 35.55 7.13
C ARG A 473 -19.55 34.93 5.79
N ALA A 474 -19.43 33.60 5.74
CA ALA A 474 -19.09 32.91 4.50
C ALA A 474 -20.19 33.12 3.43
N GLY A 475 -21.47 33.01 3.82
CA GLY A 475 -22.60 33.28 2.94
C GLY A 475 -22.57 34.68 2.32
N GLN A 476 -22.22 35.71 3.09
CA GLN A 476 -22.10 37.09 2.59
C GLN A 476 -20.98 37.23 1.54
N LEU A 477 -19.77 36.76 1.85
CA LEU A 477 -18.62 36.83 0.94
C LEU A 477 -18.85 36.02 -0.34
N ILE A 478 -19.38 34.80 -0.20
CA ILE A 478 -19.71 33.92 -1.33
C ILE A 478 -20.80 34.53 -2.21
N THR A 479 -21.81 35.18 -1.61
CA THR A 479 -22.88 35.84 -2.38
C THR A 479 -22.29 36.88 -3.32
N LYS A 480 -21.38 37.72 -2.82
CA LYS A 480 -20.70 38.74 -3.63
C LYS A 480 -19.92 38.11 -4.79
N GLU A 481 -19.04 37.14 -4.50
CA GLU A 481 -18.24 36.45 -5.52
C GLU A 481 -19.10 35.75 -6.59
N LEU A 482 -20.18 35.10 -6.17
CA LEU A 482 -21.08 34.38 -7.07
C LEU A 482 -21.90 35.34 -7.95
N GLU A 483 -22.30 36.50 -7.43
CA GLU A 483 -22.96 37.53 -8.23
C GLU A 483 -22.03 38.10 -9.32
N GLU A 484 -20.77 38.35 -8.97
CA GLU A 484 -19.74 38.77 -9.92
C GLU A 484 -19.49 37.69 -10.98
N TYR A 485 -19.27 36.43 -10.56
CA TYR A 485 -19.00 35.32 -11.47
C TYR A 485 -20.16 35.06 -12.44
N ARG A 486 -21.41 35.09 -11.93
CA ARG A 486 -22.61 34.87 -12.75
C ARG A 486 -22.72 35.87 -13.90
N ASN A 487 -22.28 37.11 -13.70
CA ASN A 487 -22.34 38.17 -14.69
C ASN A 487 -21.10 38.21 -15.59
N HIS A 488 -20.06 37.44 -15.26
CA HIS A 488 -18.80 37.41 -15.98
C HIS A 488 -18.84 36.53 -17.24
N ALA A 489 -17.98 36.81 -18.21
CA ALA A 489 -17.84 36.04 -19.44
C ALA A 489 -17.29 34.61 -19.19
N ALA A 490 -16.62 34.41 -18.06
CA ALA A 490 -16.06 33.12 -17.64
C ALA A 490 -17.11 32.06 -17.32
N ALA A 491 -18.36 32.46 -17.00
CA ALA A 491 -19.44 31.56 -16.62
C ALA A 491 -20.25 31.09 -17.84
N ASP A 492 -20.34 29.77 -18.01
CA ASP A 492 -21.21 29.17 -19.02
C ASP A 492 -22.69 29.16 -18.57
N THR A 493 -23.59 28.66 -19.41
CA THR A 493 -25.03 28.63 -19.11
C THR A 493 -25.37 27.74 -17.92
N VAL A 494 -24.67 26.62 -17.75
CA VAL A 494 -24.89 25.66 -16.67
C VAL A 494 -24.44 26.23 -15.33
N SER A 495 -23.21 26.74 -15.26
CA SER A 495 -22.65 27.42 -14.11
C SER A 495 -23.50 28.63 -13.71
N LYS A 496 -23.98 29.44 -14.67
CA LYS A 496 -24.91 30.54 -14.38
C LYS A 496 -26.19 30.07 -13.70
N HIS A 497 -26.78 28.96 -14.16
CA HIS A 497 -27.99 28.41 -13.55
C HIS A 497 -27.70 27.85 -12.15
N GLN A 498 -26.60 27.09 -11.99
CA GLN A 498 -26.15 26.56 -10.71
C GLN A 498 -25.89 27.68 -9.70
N THR A 499 -25.22 28.76 -10.11
CA THR A 499 -24.97 29.92 -9.26
C THR A 499 -26.28 30.58 -8.79
N ARG A 500 -27.29 30.72 -9.65
CA ARG A 500 -28.61 31.24 -9.23
C ARG A 500 -29.26 30.36 -8.17
N LEU A 501 -29.21 29.04 -8.34
CA LEU A 501 -29.74 28.09 -7.36
C LEU A 501 -29.01 28.21 -6.01
N ILE A 502 -27.68 28.34 -6.04
CA ILE A 502 -26.86 28.49 -4.84
C ILE A 502 -27.21 29.79 -4.11
N LEU A 503 -27.27 30.92 -4.82
CA LEU A 503 -27.64 32.21 -4.24
C LEU A 503 -29.03 32.19 -3.58
N GLN A 504 -30.00 31.52 -4.21
CA GLN A 504 -31.33 31.33 -3.63
C GLN A 504 -31.29 30.49 -2.34
N ARG A 505 -30.48 29.43 -2.30
CA ARG A 505 -30.30 28.61 -1.09
C ARG A 505 -29.65 29.39 0.05
N ILE A 506 -28.59 30.14 -0.23
CA ILE A 506 -27.93 30.97 0.78
C ILE A 506 -28.93 31.99 1.34
N LYS A 507 -29.64 32.71 0.47
CA LYS A 507 -30.68 33.67 0.87
C LYS A 507 -31.78 33.03 1.71
N TYR A 508 -32.25 31.84 1.33
CA TYR A 508 -33.27 31.10 2.08
C TYR A 508 -32.80 30.77 3.50
N VAL A 509 -31.58 30.25 3.64
CA VAL A 509 -31.01 29.89 4.95
C VAL A 509 -30.72 31.14 5.79
N SER A 510 -30.21 32.22 5.20
CA SER A 510 -30.00 33.50 5.91
C SER A 510 -31.28 34.10 6.47
N ASN A 511 -32.43 33.85 5.82
CA ASN A 511 -33.74 34.32 6.26
C ASN A 511 -34.40 33.42 7.33
N LEU A 512 -33.80 32.29 7.69
CA LEU A 512 -34.29 31.33 8.69
C LEU A 512 -33.29 31.15 9.84
N PRO A 513 -33.08 32.19 10.68
CA PRO A 513 -32.10 32.14 11.77
C PRO A 513 -32.43 31.10 12.86
N GLU A 514 -33.70 30.67 12.99
CA GLU A 514 -34.18 29.81 14.09
C GLU A 514 -33.94 28.29 13.90
N ARG A 515 -33.29 27.85 12.82
CA ARG A 515 -33.04 26.41 12.53
C ARG A 515 -31.56 26.00 12.52
N LYS A 516 -30.67 26.84 13.04
CA LYS A 516 -29.24 26.50 13.16
C LYS A 516 -28.96 25.52 14.28
#